data_AF-A0A8W8ISM6-F1
#
_entry.id   AF-A0A8W8ISM6-F1
#
_cell.length_a   1.000
_cell.length_b   1.000
_cell.length_c   1.000
_cell.angle_alpha   90.00
_cell.angle_beta   90.00
_cell.angle_gamma   90.00
#
_symmetry.space_group_name_H-M   'P 1'
#
loop_
_entity.id
_entity.type
_entity.pdbx_description
1 polymer ?
#
loop_
_entity_poly.entity_id
_entity_poly.type
_entity_poly.pdbx_seq_one_letter_code
_entity_poly.pdbx_strand_id
1 'polypeptide(L)' 'RIQREKANGASVHVGIHPSKVVIVKLKIDKDRKRILDRKARSRQITDKGKHTEESVAMES' A
#
# COMPACT_ATOMS: atom_id res chain seq x y z
N ARG A 1 -9.79 6.56 -15.22
CA ARG A 1 -11.19 6.50 -14.72
C ARG A 1 -11.97 5.68 -15.74
N ILE A 2 -12.67 4.62 -15.32
CA ILE A 2 -13.40 3.74 -16.25
C ILE A 2 -14.84 4.23 -16.39
N GLN A 3 -15.29 4.39 -17.63
CA GLN A 3 -16.63 4.86 -17.97
C GLN A 3 -17.27 3.87 -18.95
N ARG A 4 -18.60 3.85 -18.96
CA ARG A 4 -19.41 3.17 -19.98
C ARG A 4 -20.42 4.16 -20.55
N GLU A 5 -20.86 3.94 -21.78
CA GLU A 5 -21.93 4.74 -22.37
C GLU A 5 -23.31 4.19 -22.00
N LYS A 6 -24.25 5.10 -21.81
CA LYS A 6 -25.68 4.80 -21.76
C LYS A 6 -26.25 4.77 -23.17
N ALA A 7 -27.45 4.19 -23.33
CA ALA A 7 -28.18 4.18 -24.61
C ALA A 7 -28.47 5.60 -25.15
N ASN A 8 -28.50 6.62 -24.29
CA ASN A 8 -28.68 8.02 -24.68
C ASN A 8 -27.36 8.76 -24.97
N GLY A 9 -26.24 8.05 -25.13
CA GLY A 9 -24.93 8.61 -25.46
C GLY A 9 -24.18 9.28 -24.31
N ALA A 10 -24.78 9.40 -23.12
CA ALA A 10 -24.10 9.96 -21.95
C ALA A 10 -23.15 8.92 -21.33
N SER A 11 -21.94 9.34 -20.96
CA SER A 11 -21.01 8.48 -20.25
C SER A 11 -21.29 8.47 -18.73
N VAL A 12 -21.15 7.29 -18.12
CA VAL A 12 -21.28 7.10 -16.67
C VAL A 12 -20.14 6.29 -16.11
N HIS A 13 -19.82 6.57 -14.85
CA HIS A 13 -18.73 5.89 -14.15
C HIS A 13 -19.09 4.45 -13.80
N VAL A 14 -18.16 3.54 -14.08
CA VAL A 14 -18.27 2.15 -13.65
C VAL A 14 -17.58 2.01 -12.29
N GLY A 15 -18.34 1.59 -11.27
CA GLY A 15 -17.80 1.26 -9.96
C GLY A 15 -16.99 -0.04 -10.03
N ILE A 16 -15.75 -0.01 -9.54
CA ILE A 16 -14.87 -1.18 -9.50
C ILE A 16 -14.42 -1.37 -8.06
N HIS A 17 -14.48 -2.61 -7.60
CA HIS A 17 -14.06 -2.96 -6.24
C HIS A 17 -12.56 -2.73 -6.05
N PRO A 18 -12.09 -2.13 -4.93
CA PRO A 18 -10.68 -1.80 -4.71
C PRO A 18 -9.74 -3.02 -4.74
N SER A 19 -10.20 -4.22 -4.37
CA SER A 19 -9.37 -5.44 -4.46
C SER A 19 -9.11 -5.92 -5.89
N LYS A 20 -9.84 -5.39 -6.89
CA LYS A 20 -9.67 -5.74 -8.31
C LYS A 20 -8.81 -4.71 -9.07
N VAL A 21 -8.16 -3.80 -8.35
CA VAL A 21 -7.26 -2.78 -8.93
C VAL A 21 -5.92 -2.74 -8.18
N VAL A 22 -4.88 -2.26 -8.86
CA VAL A 22 -3.53 -2.11 -8.29
C VAL A 22 -3.18 -0.62 -8.22
N ILE A 23 -2.55 -0.19 -7.13
CA ILE A 23 -2.15 1.20 -6.90
C ILE A 23 -0.79 1.45 -7.59
N VAL A 24 -0.77 2.26 -8.65
CA VAL A 24 0.47 2.60 -9.39
C VAL A 24 1.17 3.82 -8.79
N LYS A 25 0.42 4.87 -8.42
CA LYS A 25 0.96 6.08 -7.80
C LYS A 25 0.14 6.44 -6.57
N LEU A 26 0.79 6.50 -5.41
CA LEU A 26 0.18 6.92 -4.16
C LEU A 26 0.18 8.45 -4.05
N LYS A 27 -0.98 9.04 -3.78
CA LYS A 27 -1.04 10.42 -3.28
C LYS A 27 -0.49 10.41 -1.86
N ILE A 28 0.60 11.13 -1.59
CA ILE A 28 1.18 11.25 -0.25
C ILE A 28 0.59 12.47 0.45
N ASP A 29 0.18 12.25 1.70
CA ASP A 29 -0.25 13.23 2.67
C ASP A 29 0.44 12.93 4.02
N LYS A 30 0.31 13.84 4.99
CA LYS A 30 1.00 13.74 6.29
C LYS A 30 0.68 12.43 7.02
N ASP A 31 -0.59 12.05 7.05
CA ASP A 31 -1.04 10.87 7.80
C ASP A 31 -0.76 9.56 7.05
N ARG A 32 -0.81 9.58 5.72
CA ARG A 32 -0.45 8.43 4.89
C ARG A 32 1.03 8.11 5.00
N LYS A 33 1.91 9.13 5.05
CA LYS A 33 3.33 8.92 5.32
C LYS A 33 3.53 8.25 6.69
N ARG A 34 2.87 8.79 7.73
CA ARG A 34 2.89 8.20 9.09
C ARG A 34 2.42 6.75 9.13
N ILE A 35 1.35 6.41 8.39
CA ILE A 35 0.82 5.03 8.31
C ILE A 35 1.80 4.11 7.58
N LEU A 36 2.40 4.57 6.48
CA LEU A 36 3.40 3.80 5.74
C LEU A 36 4.63 3.51 6.63
N ASP A 37 5.17 4.52 7.31
CA ASP A 37 6.33 4.36 8.19
C ASP A 37 6.02 3.42 9.38
N ARG A 38 4.80 3.49 9.93
CA ARG A 38 4.36 2.55 10.96
C ARG A 38 4.27 1.12 10.43
N LYS A 39 3.64 0.90 9.27
CA LYS A 39 3.50 -0.44 8.67
C LYS A 39 4.85 -1.03 8.24
N ALA A 40 5.77 -0.19 7.76
CA ALA A 40 7.12 -0.60 7.39
C ALA A 40 7.89 -1.12 8.62
N ARG A 41 7.91 -0.35 9.72
CA ARG A 41 8.53 -0.77 10.99
C ARG A 41 7.94 -2.07 11.53
N SER A 42 6.61 -2.21 11.53
CA SER A 42 5.97 -3.46 11.97
C SER A 42 6.40 -4.68 11.16
N ARG A 43 6.67 -4.52 9.86
CA ARG A 43 7.15 -5.62 8.98
C ARG A 43 8.64 -5.90 9.12
N GLN A 44 9.46 -4.92 9.52
CA GLN A 44 10.87 -5.17 9.82
C GLN A 44 11.02 -6.00 11.11
N ILE A 45 10.14 -5.80 12.08
CA ILE A 45 10.15 -6.55 13.33
C ILE A 45 9.74 -8.02 13.12
N THR A 46 9.00 -8.36 12.05
CA THR A 46 8.63 -9.75 11.77
C THR A 46 9.78 -10.64 11.28
N ASP A 47 10.98 -10.09 11.04
CA ASP A 47 12.22 -10.87 10.91
C ASP A 47 12.78 -11.33 12.27
N LYS A 48 12.05 -11.14 13.38
CA LYS A 48 12.34 -11.71 14.72
C LYS A 48 12.36 -13.26 14.79
N GLY A 49 12.45 -13.96 13.67
CA GLY A 49 12.74 -15.39 13.58
C GLY A 49 14.06 -15.72 12.88
N LYS A 50 14.79 -14.72 12.36
CA LYS A 50 16.09 -14.89 11.71
C LYS A 50 17.10 -13.93 12.33
N HIS A 51 17.88 -14.43 13.29
CA HIS A 51 19.06 -13.72 13.75
C HIS A 51 20.14 -13.84 12.67
N THR A 52 20.52 -12.72 12.07
CA THR A 52 21.74 -12.62 11.27
C THR A 52 22.90 -12.23 12.18
N GLU A 53 24.09 -12.81 11.99
CA GLU A 53 25.25 -12.67 12.89
C GLU A 53 25.60 -11.21 13.26
N GLU A 54 25.34 -10.27 12.35
CA GLU A 54 25.53 -8.83 12.55
C GLU A 54 24.68 -8.24 13.70
N SER A 55 23.48 -8.79 13.95
CA SER A 55 22.61 -8.32 15.04
C SER A 55 23.09 -8.79 16.41
N VAL A 56 23.90 -9.86 16.48
CA VAL A 56 24.43 -10.41 17.74
C VAL A 56 25.70 -9.67 18.17
N ALA A 57 26.53 -9.24 17.21
CA ALA A 57 27.77 -8.52 17.48
C ALA A 57 27.55 -7.09 17.99
N MET A 58 26.42 -6.45 17.68
CA MET A 58 26.09 -5.10 18.17
C MET A 58 25.56 -5.06 19.61
N GLU A 59 25.25 -6.22 20.20
CA GLU A 59 24.70 -6.32 21.56
C GLU A 59 25.75 -6.78 22.60
N SER A 60 27.01 -6.99 22.19
CA SER A 60 28.16 -7.36 23.05
C SER A 60 29.09 -6.18 23.35
#